data_AF-A0A497GNA1-F1
#
_entry.id   AF-A0A497GNA1-F1
#
_cell.length_a   1.000
_cell.length_b   1.000
_cell.length_c   1.000
_cell.angle_alpha   90.00
_cell.angle_beta   90.00
_cell.angle_gamma   90.00
#
_symmetry.space_group_name_H-M   'P 1'
#
loop_
_entity.id
_entity.type
_entity.pdbx_description
1 polymer ?
#
loop_
_entity_poly.entity_id
_entity_poly.type
_entity_poly.pdbx_seq_one_letter_code
_entity_poly.pdbx_strand_id
1 'polypeptide(L)'
;MNYTLVAYIISLTIALAILAQPQVMMITLREESLEKALALDHWLVANALAYAYDKPNSEQAFIAFLENELQALDPGLIEIPNATVESLVIRQEHVEARIAFKHSWGVHRVHVFLSINMLSKSSSYDPKRNIVVIKARLQVLSDKPVLVSFKALEGELLNVKQYANQVYEVEIGIAPNLRAKLLIMDSRGLKVVVEL
;
A
#
# COMPACT_ATOMS: atom_id res chain seq x y z
N MET A 1 -38.59 10.48 -69.97
CA MET A 1 -37.72 10.50 -68.77
C MET A 1 -37.44 9.05 -68.40
N ASN A 2 -36.18 8.61 -68.42
CA ASN A 2 -35.86 7.18 -68.26
C ASN A 2 -35.78 6.84 -66.76
N TYR A 3 -36.91 6.46 -66.17
CA TYR A 3 -37.06 6.24 -64.73
C TYR A 3 -36.10 5.20 -64.15
N THR A 4 -35.66 4.24 -64.97
CA THR A 4 -34.66 3.23 -64.59
C THR A 4 -33.29 3.85 -64.36
N LEU A 5 -32.86 4.79 -65.23
CA LEU A 5 -31.58 5.49 -65.09
C LEU A 5 -31.56 6.37 -63.84
N VAL A 6 -32.68 7.03 -63.54
CA VAL A 6 -32.85 7.81 -62.30
C VAL A 6 -32.76 6.92 -61.06
N ALA A 7 -33.38 5.74 -61.09
CA ALA A 7 -33.30 4.78 -59.99
C ALA A 7 -31.85 4.29 -59.74
N TYR A 8 -31.08 4.03 -60.80
CA TYR A 8 -29.66 3.65 -60.67
C TYR A 8 -28.79 4.77 -60.10
N ILE A 9 -29.05 6.02 -60.51
CA ILE A 9 -28.32 7.17 -59.96
C ILE A 9 -28.63 7.30 -58.46
N ILE A 10 -29.89 7.23 -58.06
CA ILE A 10 -30.29 7.35 -56.66
C ILE A 10 -29.68 6.22 -55.81
N SER A 11 -29.74 4.96 -56.28
CA SER A 11 -29.19 3.82 -55.53
C SER A 11 -27.68 3.91 -55.40
N LEU A 12 -26.96 4.31 -56.45
CA LEU A 12 -25.52 4.54 -56.42
C LEU A 12 -25.15 5.66 -55.45
N THR A 13 -25.92 6.75 -55.44
CA THR A 13 -25.67 7.90 -54.56
C THR A 13 -25.86 7.51 -53.09
N ILE A 14 -26.89 6.71 -52.77
CA ILE A 14 -27.12 6.19 -51.42
C ILE A 14 -26.01 5.24 -51.00
N ALA A 15 -25.57 4.34 -51.88
CA ALA A 15 -24.48 3.41 -51.59
C ALA A 15 -23.16 4.15 -51.30
N LEU A 16 -22.84 5.18 -52.11
CA LEU A 16 -21.67 6.04 -51.88
C LEU A 16 -21.79 6.84 -50.58
N ALA A 17 -22.97 7.33 -50.23
CA ALA A 17 -23.19 8.06 -48.99
C ALA A 17 -22.99 7.18 -47.74
N ILE A 18 -23.40 5.90 -47.79
CA ILE A 18 -23.17 4.93 -46.71
C ILE A 18 -21.67 4.60 -46.59
N LEU A 19 -20.98 4.39 -47.72
CA LEU A 19 -19.54 4.11 -47.74
C LEU A 19 -18.68 5.31 -47.33
N ALA A 20 -19.16 6.53 -47.59
CA ALA A 20 -18.52 7.78 -47.20
C ALA A 20 -18.84 8.20 -45.76
N GLN A 21 -19.66 7.44 -45.02
CA GLN A 21 -19.82 7.70 -43.60
C GLN A 21 -18.45 7.62 -42.93
N PRO A 22 -18.00 8.66 -42.23
CA PRO A 22 -16.78 8.57 -41.45
C PRO A 22 -16.99 7.40 -40.49
N GLN A 23 -16.02 6.47 -40.46
CA GLN A 23 -15.98 5.44 -39.43
C GLN A 23 -16.21 6.16 -38.12
N VAL A 24 -17.35 5.87 -37.46
CA VAL A 24 -17.72 6.49 -36.20
C VAL A 24 -16.48 6.35 -35.34
N MET A 25 -15.82 7.47 -35.06
CA MET A 25 -14.59 7.48 -34.28
C MET A 25 -15.04 7.01 -32.90
N MET A 26 -14.88 5.71 -32.66
CA MET A 26 -15.10 5.10 -31.36
C MET A 26 -14.01 5.65 -30.46
N ILE A 27 -14.27 6.83 -29.89
CA ILE A 27 -13.49 7.33 -28.78
C ILE A 27 -13.92 6.46 -27.61
N THR A 28 -13.15 5.43 -27.31
CA THR A 28 -13.34 4.66 -26.09
C THR A 28 -13.03 5.58 -24.92
N LEU A 29 -14.07 6.20 -24.36
CA LEU A 29 -14.00 6.89 -23.09
C LEU A 29 -13.74 5.82 -22.02
N ARG A 30 -12.48 5.74 -21.57
CA ARG A 30 -12.05 4.84 -20.50
C ARG A 30 -12.52 5.44 -19.18
N GLU A 31 -13.65 4.97 -18.67
CA GLU A 31 -14.06 5.26 -17.29
C GLU A 31 -13.29 4.32 -16.34
N GLU A 32 -12.03 4.64 -16.05
CA GLU A 32 -11.43 4.17 -14.80
C GLU A 32 -11.91 5.08 -13.67
N SER A 33 -12.47 4.48 -12.62
CA SER A 33 -12.74 5.25 -11.43
C SER A 33 -11.41 5.70 -10.85
N LEU A 34 -11.24 7.01 -10.69
CA LEU A 34 -10.07 7.61 -10.07
C LEU A 34 -9.73 6.89 -8.75
N GLU A 35 -10.75 6.58 -7.95
CA GLU A 35 -10.63 5.84 -6.69
C GLU A 35 -9.91 4.49 -6.82
N LYS A 36 -10.16 3.75 -7.90
CA LYS A 36 -9.50 2.47 -8.15
C LYS A 36 -8.01 2.66 -8.44
N ALA A 37 -7.65 3.66 -9.24
CA ALA A 37 -6.25 3.99 -9.50
C ALA A 37 -5.52 4.41 -8.22
N LEU A 38 -6.14 5.29 -7.41
CA LEU A 38 -5.58 5.72 -6.13
C LEU A 38 -5.42 4.55 -5.14
N ALA A 39 -6.39 3.62 -5.11
CA ALA A 39 -6.33 2.45 -4.25
C ALA A 39 -5.24 1.46 -4.70
N LEU A 40 -5.10 1.23 -6.01
CA LEU A 40 -4.05 0.40 -6.58
C LEU A 40 -2.66 0.96 -6.25
N ASP A 41 -2.44 2.26 -6.48
CA ASP A 41 -1.17 2.93 -6.17
C ASP A 41 -0.80 2.74 -4.70
N HIS A 42 -1.75 2.94 -3.78
CA HIS A 42 -1.53 2.75 -2.34
C HIS A 42 -1.22 1.29 -1.98
N TRP A 43 -1.97 0.35 -2.57
CA TRP A 43 -1.77 -1.08 -2.37
C TRP A 43 -0.39 -1.55 -2.84
N LEU A 44 0.05 -1.09 -4.02
CA LEU A 44 1.38 -1.37 -4.57
C LEU A 44 2.49 -0.91 -3.62
N VAL A 45 2.41 0.34 -3.15
CA VAL A 45 3.43 0.89 -2.23
C VAL A 45 3.45 0.14 -0.90
N ALA A 46 2.28 -0.15 -0.32
CA ALA A 46 2.19 -0.87 0.95
C ALA A 46 2.77 -2.29 0.85
N ASN A 47 2.47 -3.03 -0.22
CA ASN A 47 3.01 -4.37 -0.41
C ASN A 47 4.50 -4.37 -0.73
N ALA A 48 4.97 -3.42 -1.55
CA ALA A 48 6.38 -3.26 -1.82
C ALA A 48 7.18 -3.00 -0.53
N LEU A 49 6.66 -2.13 0.35
CA LEU A 49 7.25 -1.87 1.66
C LEU A 49 7.26 -3.12 2.55
N ALA A 50 6.13 -3.84 2.62
CA ALA A 50 6.01 -5.06 3.41
C ALA A 50 7.00 -6.14 2.92
N TYR A 51 7.16 -6.27 1.61
CA TYR A 51 8.09 -7.21 0.99
C TYR A 51 9.55 -6.85 1.27
N ALA A 52 9.90 -5.56 1.15
CA ALA A 52 11.26 -5.05 1.29
C ALA A 52 11.82 -5.16 2.72
N TYR A 53 10.96 -5.09 3.74
CA TYR A 53 11.37 -5.10 5.15
C TYR A 53 12.21 -6.33 5.53
N ASP A 54 11.85 -7.51 5.03
CA ASP A 54 12.52 -8.77 5.37
C ASP A 54 13.75 -9.06 4.47
N LYS A 55 14.15 -8.12 3.59
CA LYS A 55 15.24 -8.33 2.61
C LYS A 55 16.54 -7.66 3.03
N PRO A 56 17.71 -8.29 2.74
CA PRO A 56 19.01 -7.73 3.09
C PRO A 56 19.35 -6.44 2.33
N ASN A 57 18.86 -6.28 1.10
CA ASN A 57 18.95 -5.04 0.34
C ASN A 57 17.54 -4.48 0.12
N SER A 58 17.00 -3.83 1.15
CA SER A 58 15.59 -3.43 1.21
C SER A 58 15.21 -2.41 0.12
N GLU A 59 16.10 -1.47 -0.22
CA GLU A 59 15.84 -0.47 -1.25
C GLU A 59 15.75 -1.09 -2.65
N GLN A 60 16.73 -1.93 -3.02
CA GLN A 60 16.69 -2.61 -4.31
C GLN A 60 15.50 -3.58 -4.41
N ALA A 61 15.18 -4.28 -3.31
CA ALA A 61 14.02 -5.18 -3.27
C ALA A 61 12.70 -4.43 -3.44
N PHE A 62 12.58 -3.23 -2.84
CA PHE A 62 11.41 -2.37 -2.98
C PHE A 62 11.21 -1.92 -4.44
N ILE A 63 12.26 -1.38 -5.06
CA ILE A 63 12.22 -0.90 -6.44
C ILE A 63 11.91 -2.05 -7.40
N ALA A 64 12.61 -3.18 -7.27
CA ALA A 64 12.38 -4.34 -8.12
C ALA A 64 10.95 -4.91 -7.98
N PHE A 65 10.39 -4.94 -6.76
CA PHE A 65 9.01 -5.37 -6.55
C PHE A 65 8.03 -4.44 -7.26
N LEU A 66 8.20 -3.12 -7.08
CA LEU A 66 7.32 -2.13 -7.70
C LEU A 66 7.38 -2.19 -9.23
N GLU A 67 8.57 -2.29 -9.81
CA GLU A 67 8.76 -2.40 -11.26
C GLU A 67 8.12 -3.69 -11.82
N ASN A 68 8.32 -4.82 -11.14
CA ASN A 68 7.73 -6.10 -11.55
C ASN A 68 6.20 -6.07 -11.52
N GLU A 69 5.61 -5.52 -10.45
CA GLU A 69 4.15 -5.42 -10.34
C GLU A 69 3.58 -4.46 -11.39
N LEU A 70 4.22 -3.30 -11.62
CA LEU A 70 3.79 -2.37 -12.67
C LEU A 70 3.88 -2.98 -14.08
N GLN A 71 4.90 -3.81 -14.36
CA GLN A 71 5.03 -4.54 -15.62
C GLN A 71 4.01 -5.67 -15.77
N ALA A 72 3.53 -6.23 -14.66
CA ALA A 72 2.52 -7.29 -14.64
C ALA A 72 1.09 -6.77 -14.85
N LEU A 73 0.86 -5.46 -14.67
CA LEU A 73 -0.43 -4.85 -14.94
C LEU A 73 -0.77 -4.91 -16.43
N ASP A 74 -2.00 -5.32 -16.75
CA ASP A 74 -2.50 -5.32 -18.12
C ASP A 74 -2.88 -3.88 -18.54
N PRO A 75 -2.17 -3.27 -19.51
CA PRO A 75 -2.47 -1.92 -19.97
C PRO A 75 -3.86 -1.78 -20.59
N GLY A 76 -4.44 -2.89 -21.08
CA GLY A 76 -5.81 -2.96 -21.60
C GLY A 76 -6.87 -2.86 -20.51
N LEU A 77 -6.52 -3.15 -19.24
CA LEU A 77 -7.43 -3.10 -18.10
C LEU A 77 -7.19 -1.89 -17.21
N ILE A 78 -5.92 -1.55 -16.93
CA ILE A 78 -5.54 -0.44 -16.02
C ILE A 78 -4.50 0.47 -16.68
N GLU A 79 -4.58 1.80 -16.46
CA GLU A 79 -3.50 2.71 -16.87
C GLU A 79 -2.23 2.40 -16.07
N ILE A 80 -1.08 2.24 -16.75
CA ILE A 80 0.21 1.99 -16.09
C ILE A 80 0.91 3.33 -15.86
N PRO A 81 0.97 3.84 -14.61
CA PRO A 81 1.67 5.07 -14.32
C PRO A 81 3.18 4.89 -14.38
N ASN A 82 3.90 5.98 -14.66
CA ASN A 82 5.33 6.04 -14.38
C ASN A 82 5.53 6.36 -12.90
N ALA A 83 6.26 5.51 -12.18
CA ALA A 83 6.51 5.67 -10.74
C ALA A 83 7.91 6.22 -10.48
N THR A 84 8.01 7.19 -9.57
CA THR A 84 9.28 7.74 -9.09
C THR A 84 9.32 7.70 -7.57
N VAL A 85 10.31 7.02 -7.01
CA VAL A 85 10.53 6.96 -5.56
C VAL A 85 11.12 8.29 -5.10
N GLU A 86 10.36 9.05 -4.30
CA GLU A 86 10.81 10.33 -3.74
C GLU A 86 11.59 10.12 -2.44
N SER A 87 11.15 9.18 -1.59
CA SER A 87 11.79 8.86 -0.32
C SER A 87 11.48 7.42 0.08
N LEU A 88 12.47 6.73 0.64
CA LEU A 88 12.32 5.40 1.22
C LEU A 88 13.13 5.34 2.52
N VAL A 89 12.46 4.96 3.61
CA VAL A 89 13.09 4.75 4.92
C VAL A 89 12.61 3.41 5.44
N ILE A 90 13.54 2.47 5.63
CA ILE A 90 13.25 1.16 6.24
C ILE A 90 14.18 1.01 7.44
N ARG A 91 13.62 1.21 8.63
CA ARG A 91 14.28 1.04 9.93
C ARG A 91 13.42 0.12 10.80
N GLN A 92 13.99 -0.37 11.89
CA GLN A 92 13.29 -1.28 12.79
C GLN A 92 11.99 -0.66 13.34
N GLU A 93 12.05 0.58 13.84
CA GLU A 93 10.90 1.25 14.46
C GLU A 93 10.06 2.13 13.52
N HIS A 94 10.52 2.29 12.27
CA HIS A 94 9.94 3.22 11.30
C HIS A 94 10.13 2.71 9.88
N VAL A 95 9.02 2.52 9.16
CA VAL A 95 9.01 2.25 7.73
C VAL A 95 8.17 3.31 7.02
N GLU A 96 8.70 3.86 5.93
CA GLU A 96 8.06 4.94 5.18
C GLU A 96 8.49 4.88 3.71
N ALA A 97 7.53 5.06 2.81
CA ALA A 97 7.78 5.30 1.40
C ALA A 97 6.91 6.43 0.89
N ARG A 98 7.52 7.28 0.04
CA ARG A 98 6.83 8.30 -0.74
C ARG A 98 7.13 8.07 -2.20
N ILE A 99 6.08 7.87 -2.99
CA ILE A 99 6.16 7.64 -4.43
C ILE A 99 5.28 8.64 -5.16
N ALA A 100 5.81 9.23 -6.23
CA ALA A 100 5.03 9.96 -7.21
C ALA A 100 4.66 9.04 -8.38
N PHE A 101 3.37 8.79 -8.55
CA PHE A 101 2.80 8.12 -9.72
C PHE A 101 2.34 9.17 -10.73
N LYS A 102 2.89 9.12 -11.94
CA LYS A 102 2.51 9.99 -13.05
C LYS A 102 1.55 9.25 -13.95
N HIS A 103 0.27 9.60 -13.81
CA HIS A 103 -0.84 9.18 -14.66
C HIS A 103 -1.11 10.23 -15.75
N SER A 104 -1.92 9.88 -16.74
CA SER A 104 -2.36 10.73 -17.85
C SER A 104 -3.13 11.96 -17.37
N TRP A 105 -3.85 11.81 -16.25
CA TRP A 105 -4.65 12.86 -15.61
C TRP A 105 -3.88 13.70 -14.59
N GLY A 106 -2.65 13.32 -14.22
CA GLY A 106 -1.84 14.10 -13.29
C GLY A 106 -0.81 13.30 -12.50
N VAL A 107 -0.19 13.98 -11.54
CA VAL A 107 0.78 13.37 -10.61
C VAL A 107 0.10 13.13 -9.27
N HIS A 108 0.02 11.86 -8.87
CA HIS A 108 -0.49 11.44 -7.58
C HIS A 108 0.66 11.02 -6.68
N ARG A 109 0.72 11.57 -5.46
CA ARG A 109 1.75 11.20 -4.49
C ARG A 109 1.15 10.30 -3.43
N VAL A 110 1.70 9.10 -3.34
CA VAL A 110 1.36 8.12 -2.33
C VAL A 110 2.39 8.17 -1.23
N HIS A 111 1.91 8.32 0.01
CA HIS A 111 2.72 8.26 1.21
C HIS A 111 2.18 7.14 2.10
N VAL A 112 3.00 6.12 2.33
CA VAL A 112 2.69 5.00 3.22
C VAL A 112 3.74 4.96 4.31
N PHE A 113 3.30 4.91 5.56
CA PHE A 113 4.22 4.74 6.67
C PHE A 113 3.61 3.95 7.83
N LEU A 114 4.49 3.35 8.62
CA LEU A 114 4.20 2.76 9.91
C LEU A 114 5.36 3.07 10.84
N SER A 115 5.05 3.68 11.98
CA SER A 115 6.05 4.01 12.98
C SER A 115 5.48 3.92 14.38
N ILE A 116 6.36 3.78 15.36
CA ILE A 116 5.96 3.61 16.77
C ILE A 116 6.55 4.73 17.60
N ASN A 117 5.71 5.36 18.40
CA ASN A 117 6.14 6.33 19.39
C ASN A 117 5.98 5.74 20.80
N MET A 118 7.06 5.74 21.58
CA MET A 118 7.06 5.28 22.97
C MET A 118 6.54 6.39 23.88
N LEU A 119 5.37 6.19 24.49
CA LEU A 119 4.80 7.18 25.42
C LEU A 119 5.31 6.99 26.85
N SER A 120 5.39 5.75 27.30
CA SER A 120 5.91 5.42 28.63
C SER A 120 6.36 3.97 28.69
N LYS A 121 7.40 3.69 29.47
CA LYS A 121 7.91 2.34 29.70
C LYS A 121 8.21 2.18 31.18
N SER A 122 7.78 1.06 31.74
CA SER A 122 8.08 0.68 33.12
C SER A 122 8.36 -0.82 33.18
N SER A 123 9.13 -1.24 34.17
CA SER A 123 9.41 -2.66 34.43
C SER A 123 9.19 -2.97 35.90
N SER A 124 8.69 -4.16 36.17
CA SER A 124 8.51 -4.69 37.53
C SER A 124 8.95 -6.14 37.56
N TYR A 125 9.63 -6.55 38.61
CA TYR A 125 9.99 -7.95 38.81
C TYR A 125 8.87 -8.69 39.56
N ASP A 126 8.43 -9.82 39.02
CA ASP A 126 7.50 -10.73 39.69
C ASP A 126 8.29 -11.89 40.34
N PRO A 127 8.48 -11.88 41.67
CA PRO A 127 9.24 -12.90 42.36
C PRO A 127 8.57 -14.27 42.36
N LYS A 128 7.24 -14.36 42.16
CA LYS A 128 6.52 -15.65 42.14
C LYS A 128 6.78 -16.42 40.86
N ARG A 129 6.95 -15.69 39.76
CA ARG A 129 7.18 -16.26 38.41
C ARG A 129 8.63 -16.19 37.98
N ASN A 130 9.49 -15.48 38.73
CA ASN A 130 10.88 -15.21 38.38
C ASN A 130 11.02 -14.58 36.99
N ILE A 131 10.15 -13.61 36.67
CA ILE A 131 10.13 -12.88 35.40
C ILE A 131 10.14 -11.38 35.66
N VAL A 132 10.67 -10.63 34.70
CA VAL A 132 10.49 -9.18 34.62
C VAL A 132 9.30 -8.91 33.71
N VAL A 133 8.29 -8.23 34.25
CA VAL A 133 7.14 -7.75 33.48
C VAL A 133 7.43 -6.32 33.04
N ILE A 134 7.54 -6.13 31.72
CA ILE A 134 7.70 -4.82 31.09
C ILE A 134 6.33 -4.36 30.62
N LYS A 135 5.96 -3.16 31.05
CA LYS A 135 4.72 -2.49 30.67
C LYS A 135 5.06 -1.26 29.85
N ALA A 136 4.71 -1.30 28.57
CA ALA A 136 4.99 -0.25 27.61
C ALA A 136 3.68 0.33 27.08
N ARG A 137 3.61 1.67 27.03
CA ARG A 137 2.54 2.39 26.36
C ARG A 137 3.09 2.96 25.07
N LEU A 138 2.50 2.53 23.96
CA LEU A 138 2.97 2.77 22.60
C LEU A 138 1.86 3.47 21.83
N GLN A 139 2.23 4.41 20.97
CA GLN A 139 1.33 4.94 19.96
C GLN A 139 1.79 4.45 18.59
N VAL A 140 0.91 3.78 17.87
CA VAL A 140 1.14 3.42 16.48
C VAL A 140 0.77 4.64 15.63
N LEU A 141 1.69 5.06 14.78
CA LEU A 141 1.49 6.15 13.82
C LEU A 141 1.52 5.57 12.41
N SER A 142 0.51 5.91 11.62
CA SER A 142 0.33 5.39 10.27
C SER A 142 -0.36 6.43 9.39
N ASP A 143 -0.25 6.29 8.07
CA ASP A 143 -0.91 7.17 7.10
C ASP A 143 -2.44 7.08 7.15
N LYS A 144 -2.98 5.94 7.57
CA LYS A 144 -4.42 5.69 7.73
C LYS A 144 -4.65 4.81 8.96
N PRO A 145 -5.82 4.87 9.61
CA PRO A 145 -6.16 3.94 10.68
C PRO A 145 -6.05 2.48 10.21
N VAL A 146 -5.23 1.71 10.90
CA VAL A 146 -4.94 0.29 10.65
C VAL A 146 -5.25 -0.56 11.87
N LEU A 147 -5.58 -1.82 11.60
CA LEU A 147 -5.59 -2.87 12.63
C LEU A 147 -4.16 -3.34 12.85
N VAL A 148 -3.81 -3.58 14.11
CA VAL A 148 -2.44 -3.88 14.52
C VAL A 148 -2.42 -5.13 15.39
N SER A 149 -1.43 -5.98 15.16
CA SER A 149 -1.14 -7.17 15.94
C SER A 149 0.23 -7.05 16.60
N PHE A 150 0.35 -7.65 17.79
CA PHE A 150 1.56 -7.59 18.62
C PHE A 150 2.09 -9.00 18.83
N LYS A 151 3.41 -9.16 18.72
CA LYS A 151 4.09 -10.42 18.98
C LYS A 151 5.39 -10.15 19.72
N ALA A 152 5.54 -10.74 20.91
CA ALA A 152 6.83 -10.75 21.59
C ALA A 152 7.79 -11.67 20.82
N LEU A 153 8.94 -11.14 20.41
CA LEU A 153 10.03 -11.93 19.81
C LEU A 153 10.89 -12.58 20.89
N GLU A 154 11.05 -11.90 22.03
CA GLU A 154 11.72 -12.41 23.22
C GLU A 154 10.75 -12.32 24.41
N GLY A 155 10.47 -13.46 25.04
CA GLY A 155 9.52 -13.59 26.16
C GLY A 155 8.09 -13.93 25.76
N GLU A 156 7.16 -13.62 26.65
CA GLU A 156 5.73 -13.91 26.52
C GLU A 156 4.91 -12.62 26.52
N LEU A 157 4.01 -12.48 25.54
CA LEU A 157 3.04 -11.40 25.50
C LEU A 157 1.92 -11.71 26.50
N LEU A 158 1.87 -10.97 27.62
CA LEU A 158 0.93 -11.22 28.71
C LEU A 158 -0.42 -10.55 28.46
N ASN A 159 -0.39 -9.30 27.98
CA ASN A 159 -1.60 -8.52 27.78
C ASN A 159 -1.40 -7.42 26.74
N VAL A 160 -2.48 -7.08 26.03
CA VAL A 160 -2.55 -5.94 25.12
C VAL A 160 -3.89 -5.24 25.35
N LYS A 161 -3.84 -3.98 25.76
CA LYS A 161 -5.01 -3.10 25.88
C LYS A 161 -4.96 -2.02 24.83
N GLN A 162 -6.03 -1.86 24.08
CA GLN A 162 -6.18 -0.80 23.09
C GLN A 162 -6.94 0.40 23.69
N TYR A 163 -6.46 1.59 23.39
CA TYR A 163 -7.09 2.87 23.67
C TYR A 163 -7.42 3.61 22.36
N ALA A 164 -8.04 4.79 22.49
CA ALA A 164 -8.27 5.68 21.35
C ALA A 164 -6.96 6.11 20.68
N ASN A 165 -7.05 6.57 19.43
CA ASN A 165 -5.94 7.13 18.65
C ASN A 165 -4.75 6.17 18.46
N GLN A 166 -5.03 4.89 18.27
CA GLN A 166 -4.02 3.83 18.08
C GLN A 166 -2.96 3.77 19.20
N VAL A 167 -3.38 4.10 20.43
CA VAL A 167 -2.54 3.93 21.62
C VAL A 167 -2.78 2.55 22.21
N TYR A 168 -1.71 1.85 22.54
CA TYR A 168 -1.74 0.50 23.10
C TYR A 168 -0.91 0.45 24.38
N GLU A 169 -1.39 -0.29 25.37
CA GLU A 169 -0.62 -0.69 26.54
C GLU A 169 -0.33 -2.18 26.41
N VAL A 170 0.95 -2.52 26.35
CA VAL A 170 1.45 -3.87 26.11
C VAL A 170 2.24 -4.31 27.34
N GLU A 171 1.93 -5.51 27.82
CA GLU A 171 2.62 -6.15 28.94
C GLU A 171 3.35 -7.39 28.43
N ILE A 172 4.66 -7.45 28.65
CA ILE A 172 5.54 -8.54 28.21
C ILE A 172 6.27 -9.11 29.41
N GLY A 173 6.22 -10.42 29.60
CA GLY A 173 7.00 -11.15 30.59
C GLY A 173 8.29 -11.68 29.97
N ILE A 174 9.44 -11.33 30.53
CA ILE A 174 10.75 -11.82 30.07
C ILE A 174 11.54 -12.43 31.22
N ALA A 175 12.48 -13.33 30.91
CA ALA A 175 13.45 -13.77 31.89
C ALA A 175 14.36 -12.60 32.32
N PRO A 176 14.85 -12.58 33.56
CA PRO A 176 15.83 -11.59 34.01
C PRO A 176 17.06 -11.57 33.08
N ASN A 177 17.59 -10.38 32.80
CA ASN A 177 18.75 -10.12 31.93
C ASN A 177 18.54 -10.26 30.41
N LEU A 178 17.33 -10.57 29.93
CA LEU A 178 16.99 -10.47 28.51
C LEU A 178 16.49 -9.07 28.14
N ARG A 179 16.47 -8.76 26.84
CA ARG A 179 15.87 -7.52 26.32
C ARG A 179 14.55 -7.86 25.65
N ALA A 180 13.46 -7.22 26.07
CA ALA A 180 12.20 -7.44 25.39
C ALA A 180 12.27 -6.86 23.97
N LYS A 181 11.85 -7.65 22.99
CA LYS A 181 11.67 -7.20 21.61
C LYS A 181 10.24 -7.46 21.20
N LEU A 182 9.57 -6.41 20.75
CA LEU A 182 8.18 -6.45 20.35
C LEU A 182 8.08 -6.21 18.84
N LEU A 183 7.56 -7.20 18.13
CA LEU A 183 7.15 -7.08 16.74
C LEU A 183 5.72 -6.56 16.69
N ILE A 184 5.51 -5.52 15.90
CA ILE A 184 4.23 -4.87 15.68
C ILE A 184 3.96 -4.98 14.18
N MET A 185 2.84 -5.58 13.81
CA MET A 185 2.46 -5.78 12.41
C MET A 185 1.07 -5.21 12.16
N ASP A 186 0.93 -4.43 11.10
CA ASP A 186 -0.38 -3.90 10.70
C ASP A 186 -1.11 -4.84 9.73
N SER A 187 -2.38 -4.54 9.45
CA SER A 187 -3.23 -5.33 8.54
C SER A 187 -2.78 -5.30 7.08
N ARG A 188 -1.86 -4.41 6.70
CA ARG A 188 -1.28 -4.34 5.35
C ARG A 188 -0.03 -5.22 5.23
N GLY A 189 0.41 -5.81 6.34
CA GLY A 189 1.63 -6.63 6.40
C GLY A 189 2.90 -5.81 6.66
N LEU A 190 2.79 -4.51 6.94
CA LEU A 190 3.94 -3.71 7.37
C LEU A 190 4.34 -4.13 8.78
N LYS A 191 5.65 -4.13 9.03
CA LYS A 191 6.24 -4.61 10.27
C LYS A 191 7.20 -3.57 10.83
N VAL A 192 7.18 -3.43 12.14
CA VAL A 192 8.16 -2.65 12.90
C VAL A 192 8.49 -3.40 14.18
N VAL A 193 9.74 -3.31 14.60
CA VAL A 193 10.28 -3.93 15.81
C VAL A 193 10.75 -2.83 16.75
N VAL A 194 10.35 -2.94 18.02
CA VAL A 194 10.76 -2.02 19.08
C VAL A 194 11.46 -2.80 20.18
N GLU A 195 12.61 -2.30 20.62
CA GLU A 195 13.31 -2.80 21.81
C GLU A 195 12.75 -2.12 23.07
N LEU A 196 12.38 -2.94 24.04
CA LEU A 196 11.65 -2.58 25.26
C LEU A 196 12.43 -2.84 26.54
#